data_AF-A0A7L3LWU8-F1
#
_entry.id   AF-A0A7L3LWU8-F1
#
_cell.length_a   1.000
_cell.length_b   1.000
_cell.length_c   1.000
_cell.angle_alpha   90.00
_cell.angle_beta   90.00
_cell.angle_gamma   90.00
#
_symmetry.space_group_name_H-M   'P 1'
#
loop_
_entity.id
_entity.type
_entity.pdbx_description
1 polymer ?
#
loop_
_entity_poly.entity_id
_entity_poly.type
_entity_poly.pdbx_seq_one_letter_code
_entity_poly.pdbx_strand_id
1 'polypeptide(L)'
;QGNMAFAGKYEFESDENYDAFVAKIGLSSDKVELGRNCKIITEVVQNGNDFTWTQHYPGGRSSTNSFTPGKEADMETMGGKKFK
;
A
#
# COMPACT_ATOMS: atom_id res chain seq x y z
N GLN A 1 15.46 -22.35 -7.40
CA GLN A 1 14.72 -21.73 -6.27
C GLN A 1 14.12 -20.44 -6.79
N GLY A 2 12.80 -20.39 -7.01
CA GLY A 2 12.13 -19.13 -7.35
C GLY A 2 12.20 -18.24 -6.12
N ASN A 3 13.06 -17.22 -6.14
CA ASN A 3 13.28 -16.39 -4.97
C ASN A 3 12.05 -15.47 -4.81
N MET A 4 11.31 -15.63 -3.71
CA MET A 4 10.18 -14.77 -3.35
C MET A 4 10.75 -13.46 -2.78
N ALA A 5 11.40 -12.69 -3.64
CA ALA A 5 12.23 -11.55 -3.26
C ALA A 5 11.44 -10.42 -2.58
N PHE A 6 10.12 -10.37 -2.80
CA PHE A 6 9.25 -9.37 -2.18
C PHE A 6 8.61 -9.86 -0.88
N ALA A 7 8.74 -11.14 -0.52
CA ALA A 7 8.12 -11.66 0.70
C ALA A 7 8.82 -11.07 1.94
N GLY A 8 8.06 -10.40 2.80
CA GLY A 8 8.62 -9.77 3.99
C GLY A 8 7.76 -8.67 4.60
N LYS A 9 8.30 -8.05 5.65
CA LYS A 9 7.75 -6.86 6.30
C LYS A 9 8.72 -5.69 6.13
N TYR A 10 8.18 -4.55 5.73
CA TYR A 10 8.93 -3.35 5.41
C TYR A 10 8.36 -2.19 6.21
N GLU A 11 9.21 -1.47 6.93
CA GLU A 11 8.83 -0.20 7.57
C GLU A 11 9.11 0.94 6.60
N PHE A 12 8.17 1.87 6.48
CA PHE A 12 8.37 3.09 5.73
C PHE A 12 9.54 3.91 6.32
N GLU A 13 10.54 4.21 5.48
CA GLU A 13 11.73 4.98 5.87
C GLU A 13 11.63 6.46 5.47
N SER A 14 11.36 6.72 4.19
CA SER A 14 11.25 8.08 3.64
C SER A 14 10.46 8.10 2.33
N ASP A 15 9.97 9.29 1.97
CA ASP A 15 9.39 9.59 0.66
C ASP A 15 9.98 10.89 0.11
N GLU A 16 9.83 11.09 -1.19
CA GLU A 16 10.16 12.34 -1.86
C GLU A 16 8.92 12.86 -2.59
N ASN A 17 8.67 14.17 -2.47
CA ASN A 17 7.61 14.88 -3.19
C ASN A 17 6.16 14.43 -2.85
N TYR A 18 5.94 13.87 -1.65
CA TYR A 18 4.64 13.38 -1.20
C TYR A 18 3.53 14.43 -1.29
N ASP A 19 3.74 15.63 -0.76
CA ASP A 19 2.72 16.70 -0.76
C ASP A 19 2.23 17.05 -2.16
N ALA A 20 3.16 17.18 -3.11
CA ALA A 20 2.81 17.51 -4.50
C ALA A 20 2.02 16.36 -5.15
N PHE A 21 2.41 15.11 -4.89
CA PHE A 21 1.68 13.95 -5.37
C PHE A 21 0.26 13.92 -4.81
N VAL A 22 0.11 14.08 -3.49
CA VAL A 22 -1.17 13.97 -2.80
C VAL A 22 -2.13 15.10 -3.22
N ALA A 23 -1.62 16.32 -3.36
CA ALA A 23 -2.40 17.45 -3.87
C ALA A 23 -2.92 17.20 -5.30
N LYS A 24 -2.13 16.56 -6.15
CA LYS A 24 -2.52 16.25 -7.54
C LYS A 24 -3.58 15.15 -7.64
N ILE A 25 -3.57 14.18 -6.73
CA ILE A 25 -4.60 13.13 -6.68
C ILE A 25 -5.85 13.52 -5.88
N GLY A 26 -5.90 14.75 -5.36
CA GLY A 26 -7.10 15.34 -4.75
C GLY A 26 -7.47 14.75 -3.39
N LEU A 27 -6.52 14.19 -2.64
CA LEU A 27 -6.78 13.80 -1.25
C LEU A 27 -6.85 15.06 -0.37
N SER A 28 -7.74 15.06 0.62
CA SER A 28 -7.87 16.16 1.57
C SER A 28 -6.60 16.30 2.44
N SER A 29 -6.34 17.53 2.90
CA SER A 29 -5.25 17.87 3.82
C SER A 29 -5.14 16.92 5.01
N ASP A 30 -6.28 16.53 5.58
CA ASP A 30 -6.35 15.66 6.76
C ASP A 30 -5.81 14.24 6.46
N LYS A 31 -5.97 13.77 5.21
CA LYS A 31 -5.41 12.48 4.76
C LYS A 31 -3.93 12.58 4.39
N VAL A 32 -3.47 13.76 3.93
CA VAL A 32 -2.05 14.05 3.68
C VAL A 32 -1.27 13.98 4.99
N GLU A 33 -1.77 14.66 6.03
CA GLU A 33 -1.09 14.76 7.31
C GLU A 33 -1.00 13.40 8.02
N LEU A 34 -2.05 12.58 7.86
CA LEU A 34 -2.02 11.18 8.28
C LEU A 34 -0.91 10.44 7.53
N GLY A 35 -0.87 10.45 6.20
CA GLY A 35 0.14 9.69 5.46
C GLY A 35 1.58 10.16 5.68
N ARG A 36 1.80 11.46 5.91
CA ARG A 36 3.14 12.05 6.13
C ARG A 36 3.82 11.60 7.42
N ASN A 37 3.04 11.43 8.49
CA ASN A 37 3.55 11.03 9.80
C ASN A 37 3.34 9.53 10.07
N CYS A 38 2.70 8.81 9.16
CA CYS A 38 2.40 7.41 9.36
C CYS A 38 3.58 6.53 8.96
N LYS A 39 4.23 5.92 9.95
CA LYS A 39 5.09 4.75 9.76
C LYS A 39 4.24 3.56 9.31
N ILE A 40 3.97 3.48 8.01
CA ILE A 40 3.20 2.37 7.44
C ILE A 40 4.11 1.14 7.42
N ILE A 41 3.62 0.03 7.96
CA ILE A 41 4.27 -1.27 7.79
C ILE A 41 3.62 -1.95 6.59
N THR A 42 4.42 -2.29 5.61
CA THR A 42 3.99 -3.07 4.44
C THR A 42 4.37 -4.52 4.63
N GLU A 43 3.39 -5.40 4.63
CA GLU A 43 3.57 -6.85 4.68
C GLU A 43 3.20 -7.46 3.33
N VAL A 44 4.13 -8.18 2.74
CA VAL A 44 3.96 -8.83 1.44
C VAL A 44 4.10 -10.33 1.63
N VAL A 45 3.04 -11.05 1.27
CA VAL A 45 3.07 -12.50 1.10
C VAL A 45 3.10 -12.77 -0.40
N GLN A 46 4.14 -13.45 -0.86
CA GLN A 46 4.30 -13.83 -2.26
C GLN A 46 4.28 -15.35 -2.37
N ASN A 47 3.39 -15.90 -3.19
CA ASN A 47 3.30 -17.32 -3.51
C ASN A 47 3.43 -17.49 -5.02
N GLY A 48 4.67 -17.56 -5.52
CA GLY A 48 4.94 -17.52 -6.96
C GLY A 48 4.51 -16.19 -7.57
N ASN A 49 3.43 -16.22 -8.36
CA ASN A 49 2.84 -15.03 -9.00
C ASN A 49 1.66 -14.44 -8.23
N ASP A 50 1.24 -15.06 -7.12
CA ASP A 50 0.15 -14.54 -6.31
C ASP A 50 0.71 -13.68 -5.18
N PHE A 51 0.19 -12.46 -5.06
CA PHE A 51 0.62 -11.48 -4.07
C PHE A 51 -0.53 -11.14 -3.15
N THR A 52 -0.25 -11.07 -1.85
CA THR A 52 -1.10 -10.41 -0.87
C THR A 52 -0.31 -9.28 -0.26
N TRP A 53 -0.74 -8.06 -0.54
CA TRP A 53 -0.11 -6.82 -0.11
C TRP A 53 -0.96 -6.18 0.98
N THR A 54 -0.43 -6.13 2.20
CA THR A 54 -1.11 -5.54 3.36
C THR A 54 -0.37 -4.30 3.82
N GLN A 55 -1.07 -3.17 3.89
CA GLN A 55 -0.58 -1.94 4.50
C GLN A 55 -1.20 -1.78 5.88
N HIS A 56 -0.35 -1.74 6.91
CA HIS A 56 -0.74 -1.49 8.29
C HIS A 56 -0.54 -0.01 8.60
N TYR A 57 -1.63 0.70 8.86
CA TYR A 57 -1.62 2.12 9.20
C TYR A 57 -1.62 2.30 10.72
N PRO A 58 -0.95 3.35 11.23
CA PRO A 58 -1.12 3.80 12.60
C PRO A 58 -2.60 4.01 12.98
N GLY A 59 -2.97 3.61 14.20
CA GLY A 59 -4.37 3.59 14.64
C GLY A 59 -5.09 2.26 14.40
N GLY A 60 -4.38 1.22 13.93
CA GLY A 60 -4.90 -0.15 13.86
C GLY A 60 -5.73 -0.47 12.62
N ARG A 61 -5.84 0.46 11.67
CA ARG A 61 -6.46 0.21 10.36
C ARG A 61 -5.46 -0.51 9.47
N SER A 62 -5.91 -1.53 8.75
CA SER A 62 -5.14 -2.17 7.68
C SER A 62 -5.93 -2.21 6.38
N SER A 63 -5.22 -2.23 5.25
CA SER A 63 -5.77 -2.45 3.93
C SER A 63 -5.02 -3.59 3.25
N THR A 64 -5.74 -4.57 2.72
CA THR A 64 -5.15 -5.76 2.08
C THR A 64 -5.66 -5.90 0.65
N ASN A 65 -4.75 -6.02 -0.30
CA ASN A 65 -5.03 -6.28 -1.71
C ASN A 65 -4.37 -7.60 -2.13
N SER A 66 -5.14 -8.48 -2.75
CA SER A 66 -4.64 -9.75 -3.29
C SER A 66 -4.78 -9.78 -4.80
N PHE A 67 -3.69 -10.07 -5.50
CA PHE A 67 -3.63 -9.98 -6.96
C PHE A 67 -2.61 -10.93 -7.59
N THR A 68 -2.84 -11.23 -8.87
CA THR A 68 -1.89 -11.94 -9.73
C THR A 68 -1.53 -11.00 -10.89
N PRO A 69 -0.25 -10.70 -11.15
CA PRO A 69 0.15 -9.88 -12.28
C PRO A 69 -0.42 -10.39 -13.60
N GLY A 70 -1.00 -9.49 -14.40
CA GLY A 70 -1.64 -9.81 -15.69
C GLY A 70 -3.07 -10.34 -15.60
N LYS A 71 -3.68 -10.37 -14.41
CA LYS A 71 -5.10 -10.70 -14.21
C LYS A 71 -5.82 -9.53 -13.54
N GLU A 72 -7.08 -9.32 -13.93
CA GLU A 72 -7.98 -8.40 -13.24
C GLU A 72 -8.20 -8.86 -11.79
N ALA A 73 -8.21 -7.93 -10.84
CA ALA A 73 -8.39 -8.22 -9.41
C ALA A 73 -9.09 -7.05 -8.72
N ASP A 74 -9.98 -7.36 -7.77
CA ASP A 74 -10.60 -6.34 -6.93
C ASP A 74 -9.57 -5.74 -5.97
N MET A 75 -9.39 -4.42 -6.01
CA MET A 75 -8.44 -3.69 -5.20
C MET A 75 -9.07 -2.48 -4.51
N GLU A 76 -8.48 -2.06 -3.40
CA GLU A 76 -8.82 -0.85 -2.65
C GLU A 76 -7.63 0.10 -2.56
N THR A 77 -7.86 1.37 -2.88
CA THR A 77 -6.88 2.45 -2.68
C THR A 77 -6.73 2.78 -1.20
N MET A 78 -5.62 3.38 -0.81
CA MET A 78 -5.42 3.89 0.57
C MET A 78 -6.55 4.84 1.03
N GLY A 79 -7.18 5.54 0.07
CA GLY A 79 -8.30 6.43 0.27
C GLY A 79 -9.67 5.75 0.49
N GLY A 80 -9.75 4.42 0.37
CA GLY A 80 -10.97 3.62 0.54
C GLY A 80 -11.79 3.39 -0.73
N LYS A 81 -11.31 3.87 -1.90
CA LYS A 81 -11.98 3.65 -3.18
C LYS A 81 -11.63 2.28 -3.74
N LYS A 82 -12.64 1.50 -4.13
CA LYS A 82 -12.50 0.18 -4.76
C LYS A 82 -12.44 0.27 -6.29
N PHE A 83 -11.70 -0.63 -6.93
CA PHE A 83 -11.51 -0.71 -8.38
C PHE A 83 -11.11 -2.13 -8.83
N LYS A 84 -11.05 -2.35 -10.15
CA LYS A 84 -10.56 -3.57 -10.80
C LYS A 84 -9.57 -3.20 -11.90
#